data_AF-A0A969AFH5-F1
#
_entry.id   AF-A0A969AFH5-F1
#
_cell.length_a   1.000
_cell.length_b   1.000
_cell.length_c   1.000
_cell.angle_alpha   90.00
_cell.angle_beta   90.00
_cell.angle_gamma   90.00
#
_symmetry.space_group_name_H-M   'P 1'
#
loop_
_entity.id
_entity.type
_entity.pdbx_description
1 polymer ?
#
loop_
_entity_poly.entity_id
_entity_poly.type
_entity_poly.pdbx_seq_one_letter_code
_entity_poly.pdbx_strand_id
1 'polypeptide(L)'
;MPQNRNTSISHWTYKHDEYCLKNSLPPAAKLLWQWLLKKGINTEVEPDLKEFNKWVAKHRSSGAYCRNTLKDAFNKLVECRAINLVRKYTWNIVKIVTRPIEYLKPKKKLRKRNIFDTLDASKPQSSDHVSYQQQQLRITENKLTFSRYGIHFDDDELEVLDRPRNEVMLAIVCYQMADEGRVTQSNQIKVFRGKVKNPEGWIRTCLRKRYWDKPRTYEQIFYKYGNSDFIDELFPDTQ
;
A
#
# COMPACT_ATOMS: atom_id res chain seq x y z
N MET A 1 23.33 23.05 -23.52
CA MET A 1 22.00 23.58 -23.15
C MET A 1 21.11 22.40 -22.76
N PRO A 2 20.61 22.33 -21.52
CA PRO A 2 19.82 21.19 -21.08
C PRO A 2 18.37 21.36 -21.53
N GLN A 3 17.86 20.36 -22.27
CA GLN A 3 16.47 20.28 -22.69
C GLN A 3 15.58 19.97 -21.47
N ASN A 4 14.75 20.94 -21.13
CA ASN A 4 13.77 20.87 -20.05
C ASN A 4 12.59 19.97 -20.50
N ARG A 5 12.63 18.68 -20.14
CA ARG A 5 11.51 17.75 -20.32
C ARG A 5 10.48 17.95 -19.20
N ASN A 6 9.69 19.01 -19.30
CA ASN A 6 8.47 19.26 -18.50
C ASN A 6 7.41 19.65 -19.55
N THR A 7 6.23 19.05 -19.70
CA THR A 7 5.24 18.65 -18.70
C THR A 7 4.20 17.83 -19.46
N SER A 8 4.07 16.52 -19.23
CA SER A 8 2.91 15.80 -19.77
C SER A 8 1.69 16.22 -18.95
N ILE A 9 0.97 17.23 -19.43
CA ILE A 9 -0.35 17.59 -18.92
C ILE A 9 -1.16 16.29 -19.00
N SER A 10 -1.48 15.70 -17.87
CA SER A 10 -2.25 14.46 -17.87
C SER A 10 -3.68 14.79 -18.24
N HIS A 11 -3.99 14.59 -19.51
CA HIS A 11 -5.30 14.83 -20.06
C HIS A 11 -6.22 13.69 -19.65
N TRP A 12 -7.46 14.03 -19.29
CA TRP A 12 -8.53 13.05 -19.12
C TRP A 12 -8.63 12.17 -20.36
N THR A 13 -8.63 10.85 -20.19
CA THR A 13 -8.67 9.89 -21.30
C THR A 13 -9.93 9.03 -21.23
N TYR A 14 -10.27 8.36 -22.33
CA TYR A 14 -11.37 7.41 -22.41
C TYR A 14 -11.34 6.33 -21.30
N LYS A 15 -10.13 5.90 -20.88
CA LYS A 15 -9.96 4.96 -19.76
C LYS A 15 -10.51 5.49 -18.43
N HIS A 16 -10.47 6.80 -18.21
CA HIS A 16 -11.04 7.42 -17.03
C HIS A 16 -12.56 7.36 -17.08
N ASP A 17 -13.17 7.54 -18.26
CA ASP A 17 -14.61 7.40 -18.43
C ASP A 17 -15.09 5.97 -18.19
N GLU A 18 -14.38 4.98 -18.75
CA GLU A 18 -14.65 3.56 -18.46
C GLU A 18 -14.54 3.25 -16.96
N TYR A 19 -13.52 3.79 -16.30
CA TYR A 19 -13.33 3.61 -14.87
C TYR A 19 -14.47 4.23 -14.05
N CYS A 20 -14.92 5.43 -14.44
CA CYS A 20 -16.04 6.10 -13.80
C CYS A 20 -17.33 5.28 -13.91
N LEU A 21 -17.59 4.72 -15.09
CA LEU A 21 -18.76 3.86 -15.32
C LEU A 21 -18.67 2.56 -14.50
N LYS A 22 -17.50 1.92 -14.48
CA LYS A 22 -17.29 0.66 -13.77
C LYS A 22 -17.46 0.77 -12.26
N ASN A 23 -17.05 1.89 -11.66
CA ASN A 23 -17.10 2.11 -10.21
C ASN A 23 -18.29 2.99 -9.78
N SER A 24 -19.23 3.25 -10.70
CA SER A 24 -20.42 4.08 -10.46
C SER A 24 -20.08 5.43 -9.83
N LEU A 25 -19.07 6.13 -10.37
CA LEU A 25 -18.67 7.44 -9.86
C LEU A 25 -19.78 8.48 -10.14
N PRO A 26 -20.23 9.22 -9.11
CA PRO A 26 -21.16 10.32 -9.31
C PRO A 26 -20.59 11.39 -10.25
N PRO A 27 -21.43 12.13 -10.99
CA PRO A 27 -20.97 13.21 -11.88
C PRO A 27 -20.09 14.25 -11.19
N ALA A 28 -20.38 14.57 -9.92
CA ALA A 28 -19.57 15.48 -9.11
C ALA A 28 -18.17 14.92 -8.82
N ALA A 29 -18.05 13.61 -8.54
CA ALA A 29 -16.77 12.94 -8.32
C ALA A 29 -15.93 12.91 -9.60
N LYS A 30 -16.56 12.63 -10.76
CA LYS A 30 -15.92 12.68 -12.07
C LYS A 30 -15.31 14.06 -12.35
N LEU A 31 -16.08 15.13 -12.17
CA LEU A 31 -15.60 16.50 -12.39
C LEU A 31 -14.50 16.90 -11.41
N LEU A 32 -14.62 16.50 -10.14
CA LEU A 32 -13.59 16.73 -9.14
C LEU A 32 -12.28 16.06 -9.53
N TRP A 33 -12.34 14.80 -10.00
CA TRP A 33 -11.15 14.09 -10.44
C TRP A 33 -10.50 14.73 -11.67
N GLN A 34 -11.29 15.13 -12.67
CA GLN A 34 -10.81 15.91 -13.81
C GLN A 34 -10.07 17.17 -13.40
N TRP A 35 -10.63 17.92 -12.44
CA TRP A 35 -10.02 19.13 -11.92
C TRP A 35 -8.71 18.86 -11.16
N LEU A 36 -8.66 17.76 -10.40
CA LEU A 36 -7.45 17.36 -9.67
C LEU A 36 -6.31 16.93 -10.59
N LEU A 37 -6.60 16.19 -11.66
CA LEU A 37 -5.59 15.78 -12.64
C LEU A 37 -4.91 16.98 -13.30
N LYS A 38 -5.62 18.10 -13.46
CA LYS A 38 -5.05 19.36 -13.95
C LYS A 38 -4.10 20.02 -12.96
N LYS A 39 -4.26 19.78 -11.65
CA LYS A 39 -3.36 20.32 -10.61
C LYS A 39 -2.08 19.49 -10.47
N GLY A 40 -2.13 18.20 -10.75
CA GLY A 40 -0.96 17.33 -10.74
C GLY A 40 -1.32 15.87 -10.50
N ILE A 41 -0.41 14.98 -10.89
CA ILE A 41 -0.51 13.53 -10.67
C ILE A 41 0.72 13.07 -9.91
N ASN A 42 0.54 12.15 -8.96
CA ASN A 42 1.61 11.61 -8.11
C ASN A 42 2.39 12.68 -7.33
N THR A 43 1.86 13.90 -7.26
CA THR A 43 2.39 14.99 -6.46
C THR A 43 1.44 15.26 -5.31
N GLU A 44 2.00 15.65 -4.16
CA GLU A 44 1.21 16.15 -3.05
C GLU A 44 0.64 17.51 -3.42
N VAL A 45 -0.68 17.61 -3.48
CA VAL A 45 -1.41 18.84 -3.76
C VAL A 45 -2.30 19.15 -2.58
N GLU A 46 -2.47 20.44 -2.27
CA GLU A 46 -3.39 20.93 -1.25
C GLU A 46 -4.61 21.59 -1.91
N PRO A 47 -5.56 20.82 -2.48
CA PRO A 47 -6.75 21.41 -3.09
C PRO A 47 -7.70 21.99 -2.05
N ASP A 48 -8.28 23.15 -2.37
CA ASP A 48 -9.46 23.70 -1.69
C ASP A 48 -10.73 23.32 -2.45
N LEU A 49 -11.60 22.52 -1.82
CA LEU A 49 -12.91 22.14 -2.36
C LEU A 49 -13.82 23.35 -2.59
N LYS A 50 -13.62 24.48 -1.90
CA LYS A 50 -14.34 25.74 -2.19
C LYS A 50 -13.87 26.36 -3.50
N GLU A 51 -12.57 26.31 -3.79
CA GLU A 51 -12.00 26.78 -5.06
C GLU A 51 -12.54 25.94 -6.22
N PHE A 52 -12.55 24.62 -6.05
CA PHE A 52 -13.21 23.71 -6.99
C PHE A 52 -14.69 24.08 -7.19
N ASN A 53 -15.42 24.32 -6.10
CA ASN A 53 -16.85 24.64 -6.22
C ASN A 53 -17.11 25.98 -6.93
N LYS A 54 -16.24 26.98 -6.72
CA LYS A 54 -16.25 28.24 -7.47
C LYS A 54 -15.97 28.00 -8.96
N TRP A 55 -15.03 27.12 -9.28
CA TRP A 55 -14.74 26.74 -10.67
C TRP A 55 -15.93 26.03 -11.33
N VAL A 56 -16.58 25.09 -10.63
CA VAL A 56 -17.80 24.41 -11.13
C VAL A 56 -18.94 25.40 -11.36
N ALA A 57 -19.18 26.32 -10.43
CA ALA A 57 -20.25 27.31 -10.54
C ALA A 57 -20.14 28.18 -11.80
N LYS A 58 -18.91 28.39 -12.30
CA LYS A 58 -18.65 29.12 -13.54
C LYS A 58 -18.87 28.30 -14.81
N HIS A 59 -18.69 26.98 -14.74
CA HIS A 59 -18.69 26.10 -15.93
C HIS A 59 -19.96 25.23 -16.04
N ARG A 60 -20.78 25.16 -14.99
CA ARG A 60 -21.99 24.35 -14.93
C ARG A 60 -23.23 25.23 -14.87
N SER A 61 -24.20 24.98 -15.75
CA SER A 61 -25.50 25.68 -15.80
C SER A 61 -26.33 25.55 -14.51
N SER A 62 -26.18 24.42 -13.81
CA SER A 62 -26.87 24.12 -12.54
C SER A 62 -26.21 24.74 -11.29
N GLY A 63 -25.16 25.55 -11.46
CA GLY A 63 -24.49 26.25 -10.36
C GLY A 63 -23.57 25.39 -9.49
N ALA A 64 -23.25 25.91 -8.30
CA ALA A 64 -22.34 25.30 -7.32
C ALA A 64 -22.94 24.04 -6.68
N TYR A 65 -22.10 23.06 -6.35
CA TYR A 65 -22.51 21.91 -5.54
C TYR A 65 -22.72 22.31 -4.08
N CYS A 66 -23.65 21.64 -3.41
CA CYS A 66 -23.80 21.79 -1.97
C CYS A 66 -22.64 21.08 -1.23
N ARG A 67 -22.43 21.45 0.04
CA ARG A 67 -21.33 20.95 0.87
C ARG A 67 -21.33 19.42 0.98
N ASN A 68 -22.49 18.79 1.11
CA ASN A 68 -22.59 17.34 1.26
C ASN A 68 -22.19 16.62 -0.03
N THR A 69 -22.69 17.07 -1.18
CA THR A 69 -22.29 16.52 -2.49
C THR A 69 -20.79 16.58 -2.73
N LEU A 70 -20.12 17.66 -2.29
CA LEU A 70 -18.65 17.76 -2.40
C LEU A 70 -17.93 16.74 -1.50
N LYS A 71 -18.41 16.56 -0.26
CA LYS A 71 -17.86 15.55 0.66
C LYS A 71 -18.07 14.14 0.11
N ASP A 72 -19.26 13.85 -0.40
CA ASP A 72 -19.60 12.53 -0.94
C ASP A 72 -18.77 12.24 -2.19
N ALA A 73 -18.64 13.23 -3.09
CA ALA A 73 -17.79 13.14 -4.26
C ALA A 73 -16.33 12.89 -3.88
N PHE A 74 -15.80 13.63 -2.89
CA PHE A 74 -14.44 13.44 -2.40
C PHE A 74 -14.24 12.05 -1.80
N ASN A 75 -15.13 11.62 -0.91
CA ASN A 75 -15.08 10.31 -0.27
C ASN A 75 -15.15 9.19 -1.30
N LYS A 76 -15.99 9.32 -2.33
CA LYS A 76 -16.08 8.33 -3.41
C LYS A 76 -14.76 8.20 -4.17
N LEU A 77 -14.07 9.31 -4.44
CA LEU A 77 -12.74 9.25 -5.08
C LEU A 77 -11.70 8.56 -4.19
N VAL A 78 -11.76 8.74 -2.88
CA VAL A 78 -10.89 8.04 -1.92
C VAL A 78 -11.22 6.55 -1.90
N GLU A 79 -12.50 6.19 -1.83
CA GLU A 79 -12.98 4.80 -1.81
C GLU A 79 -12.56 4.05 -3.09
N CYS A 80 -12.70 4.70 -4.24
CA CYS A 80 -12.24 4.19 -5.53
C CYS A 80 -10.71 4.25 -5.68
N ARG A 81 -9.95 4.71 -4.68
CA ARG A 81 -8.49 4.87 -4.71
C ARG A 81 -7.98 5.79 -5.82
N ALA A 82 -8.86 6.58 -6.44
CA ALA A 82 -8.48 7.59 -7.44
C ALA A 82 -7.63 8.71 -6.82
N ILE A 83 -7.82 8.96 -5.52
CA ILE A 83 -7.03 9.90 -4.72
C ILE A 83 -6.65 9.26 -3.37
N ASN A 84 -5.45 9.58 -2.88
CA ASN A 84 -5.01 9.26 -1.53
C ASN A 84 -5.11 10.50 -0.66
N LEU A 85 -5.81 10.42 0.47
CA LEU A 85 -5.82 11.49 1.47
C LEU A 85 -4.57 11.38 2.34
N VAL A 86 -3.68 12.38 2.26
CA VAL A 86 -2.45 12.46 3.08
C VAL A 86 -2.76 13.14 4.41
N ARG A 87 -3.46 14.28 4.37
CA ARG A 87 -3.79 15.06 5.57
C ARG A 87 -5.08 15.84 5.37
N LYS A 88 -5.87 16.00 6.43
CA LYS A 88 -7.07 16.82 6.44
C LYS A 88 -6.85 18.01 7.37
N TYR A 89 -6.87 19.23 6.83
CA TYR A 89 -6.74 20.45 7.64
C TYR A 89 -8.12 20.97 8.06
N THR A 90 -9.02 21.06 7.09
CA THR A 90 -10.42 21.41 7.31
C THR A 90 -11.31 20.49 6.47
N TRP A 91 -12.63 20.71 6.47
CA TRP A 91 -13.50 19.90 5.60
C TRP A 91 -13.27 20.18 4.11
N ASN A 92 -12.75 21.36 3.76
CA ASN A 92 -12.55 21.79 2.37
C ASN A 92 -11.08 21.87 1.95
N ILE A 93 -10.13 21.98 2.89
CA ILE A 93 -8.70 22.01 2.58
C ILE A 93 -8.08 20.70 3.05
N VAL A 94 -7.56 19.95 2.09
CA VAL A 94 -6.97 18.63 2.28
C VAL A 94 -5.65 18.56 1.54
N LYS A 95 -4.71 17.76 2.03
CA LYS A 95 -3.50 17.36 1.32
C LYS A 95 -3.74 15.98 0.72
N ILE A 96 -3.62 15.85 -0.59
CA ILE A 96 -3.90 14.60 -1.30
C ILE A 96 -2.81 14.29 -2.33
N VAL A 97 -2.80 13.04 -2.80
CA VAL A 97 -2.07 12.61 -3.99
C VAL A 97 -3.08 12.01 -4.97
N THR A 98 -3.15 12.56 -6.19
CA THR A 98 -4.00 12.01 -7.26
C THR A 98 -3.25 10.89 -7.99
N ARG A 99 -3.88 9.73 -8.10
CA ARG A 99 -3.28 8.56 -8.77
C ARG A 99 -3.50 8.60 -10.28
N PRO A 100 -2.52 8.15 -11.09
CA PRO A 100 -2.71 7.94 -12.53
C PRO A 100 -3.67 6.78 -12.78
N ILE A 101 -4.40 6.84 -13.91
CA ILE A 101 -5.40 5.83 -14.29
C ILE A 101 -4.80 4.43 -14.44
N GLU A 102 -3.53 4.33 -14.81
CA GLU A 102 -2.80 3.06 -14.94
C GLU A 102 -2.82 2.25 -13.64
N TYR A 103 -2.88 2.94 -12.49
CA TYR A 103 -2.78 2.36 -11.15
C TYR A 103 -4.16 1.95 -10.61
N LEU A 104 -5.23 2.29 -11.33
CA LEU A 104 -6.61 2.01 -10.95
C LEU A 104 -7.17 0.75 -11.64
N LYS A 105 -6.35 0.05 -12.43
CA LYS A 105 -6.77 -1.21 -13.05
C LYS A 105 -7.01 -2.27 -11.96
N PRO A 106 -8.10 -3.06 -12.06
CA PRO A 106 -8.24 -4.23 -11.20
C PRO A 106 -7.08 -5.18 -11.48
N LYS A 107 -6.51 -5.75 -10.41
CA LYS A 107 -5.49 -6.81 -10.48
C LYS A 107 -5.91 -7.80 -11.56
N LYS A 108 -5.08 -8.02 -12.58
CA LYS A 108 -5.21 -9.23 -13.41
C LYS A 108 -5.19 -10.38 -12.42
N LYS A 109 -6.28 -11.17 -12.34
CA LYS A 109 -6.24 -12.42 -11.58
C LYS A 109 -5.01 -13.17 -12.09
N LEU A 110 -3.97 -13.27 -11.27
CA LEU A 110 -2.87 -14.17 -11.53
C LEU A 110 -3.55 -15.51 -11.74
N ARG A 111 -3.52 -16.02 -12.98
CA ARG A 111 -3.94 -17.39 -13.24
C ARG A 111 -3.16 -18.21 -12.23
N LYS A 112 -3.86 -18.91 -11.33
CA LYS A 112 -3.26 -19.97 -10.54
C LYS A 112 -2.52 -20.84 -11.55
N ARG A 113 -1.19 -20.75 -11.60
CA ARG A 113 -0.41 -21.78 -12.27
C ARG A 113 -0.74 -23.02 -11.47
N ASN A 114 -1.53 -23.91 -12.04
CA ASN A 114 -1.56 -25.28 -11.57
C ASN A 114 -0.13 -25.80 -11.79
N ILE A 115 0.68 -25.77 -10.74
CA ILE A 115 2.00 -26.42 -10.68
C ILE A 115 1.77 -27.90 -10.33
N PHE A 116 0.79 -28.52 -10.96
CA PHE A 116 0.50 -29.95 -10.85
C PHE A 116 0.28 -30.47 -12.26
N ASP A 117 1.38 -30.52 -13.02
CA ASP A 117 1.50 -31.35 -14.22
C ASP A 117 2.91 -31.93 -14.23
N THR A 118 3.21 -32.70 -13.19
CA THR A 118 4.03 -33.93 -13.20
C THR A 118 4.22 -34.31 -11.75
N LEU A 119 3.62 -35.43 -11.34
CA LEU A 119 4.24 -36.49 -10.55
C LEU A 119 3.17 -37.55 -10.27
N ASP A 120 3.55 -38.79 -10.54
CA ASP A 120 2.74 -40.00 -10.62
C ASP A 120 1.68 -40.17 -9.54
N ALA A 121 0.48 -40.54 -10.00
CA ALA A 121 -0.57 -41.11 -9.19
C ALA A 121 -0.22 -42.55 -8.80
N SER A 122 0.58 -42.73 -7.75
CA SER A 122 0.64 -44.00 -7.02
C SER A 122 1.45 -43.89 -5.73
N LYS A 123 0.79 -43.48 -4.64
CA LYS A 123 0.94 -44.04 -3.28
C LYS A 123 0.03 -43.30 -2.29
N PRO A 124 -0.70 -44.01 -1.41
CA PRO A 124 -1.43 -43.37 -0.32
C PRO A 124 -0.42 -43.02 0.77
N GLN A 125 -0.18 -41.73 1.03
CA GLN A 125 0.66 -41.30 2.16
C GLN A 125 -0.12 -40.37 3.09
N SER A 126 0.05 -40.68 4.38
CA SER A 126 -0.66 -40.14 5.53
C SER A 126 -0.61 -38.62 5.61
N SER A 127 -1.71 -38.05 6.12
CA SER A 127 -1.95 -36.62 6.30
C SER A 127 -0.88 -35.88 7.11
N ASP A 128 -0.09 -36.60 7.91
CA ASP A 128 0.85 -36.01 8.86
C ASP A 128 2.22 -35.73 8.23
N HIS A 129 2.58 -36.38 7.12
CA HIS A 129 3.93 -36.25 6.53
C HIS A 129 4.08 -35.03 5.61
N VAL A 130 2.95 -34.52 5.08
CA VAL A 130 2.92 -33.38 4.15
C VAL A 130 3.11 -32.05 4.87
N SER A 131 2.64 -31.94 6.12
CA SER A 131 2.74 -30.70 6.93
C SER A 131 4.18 -30.38 7.32
N TYR A 132 4.96 -31.39 7.77
CA TYR A 132 6.37 -31.21 8.15
C TYR A 132 7.25 -30.80 6.96
N GLN A 133 7.02 -31.38 5.77
CA GLN A 133 7.78 -30.99 4.58
C GLN A 133 7.48 -29.55 4.15
N GLN A 134 6.21 -29.13 4.20
CA GLN A 134 5.84 -27.74 3.88
C GLN A 134 6.41 -26.75 4.91
N GLN A 135 6.46 -27.13 6.18
CA GLN A 135 7.04 -26.32 7.24
C GLN A 135 8.55 -26.11 7.05
N GLN A 136 9.29 -27.18 6.76
CA GLN A 136 10.73 -27.11 6.52
C GLN A 136 11.08 -26.25 5.29
N LEU A 137 10.26 -26.32 4.23
CA LEU A 137 10.41 -25.46 3.06
C LEU A 137 10.25 -23.97 3.43
N ARG A 138 9.21 -23.61 4.20
CA ARG A 138 8.98 -22.23 4.65
C ARG A 138 10.13 -21.70 5.49
N ILE A 139 10.61 -22.51 6.45
CA ILE A 139 11.75 -22.16 7.30
C ILE A 139 12.97 -21.86 6.43
N THR A 140 13.25 -22.71 5.44
CA THR A 140 14.39 -22.55 4.53
C THR A 140 14.27 -21.29 3.67
N GLU A 141 13.09 -21.03 3.11
CA GLU A 141 12.81 -19.83 2.31
C GLU A 141 12.93 -18.54 3.13
N ASN A 142 12.42 -18.55 4.36
CA ASN A 142 12.47 -17.41 5.26
C ASN A 142 13.92 -17.13 5.72
N LYS A 143 14.72 -18.16 6.01
CA LYS A 143 16.17 -18.01 6.29
C LYS A 143 16.90 -17.36 5.12
N LEU A 144 16.66 -17.82 3.89
CA LEU A 144 17.24 -17.24 2.69
C LEU A 144 16.82 -15.76 2.54
N THR A 145 15.55 -15.47 2.84
CA THR A 145 15.02 -14.11 2.79
C THR A 145 15.74 -13.20 3.78
N PHE A 146 15.88 -13.59 5.05
CA PHE A 146 16.62 -12.80 6.05
C PHE A 146 18.09 -12.59 5.68
N SER A 147 18.75 -13.64 5.16
CA SER A 147 20.16 -13.58 4.72
C SER A 147 20.36 -12.54 3.60
N ARG A 148 19.44 -12.43 2.64
CA ARG A 148 19.47 -11.39 1.60
C ARG A 148 19.44 -9.97 2.14
N TYR A 149 18.88 -9.77 3.34
CA TYR A 149 18.84 -8.48 4.03
C TYR A 149 19.93 -8.34 5.09
N GLY A 150 20.93 -9.23 5.11
CA GLY A 150 22.07 -9.20 6.03
C GLY A 150 21.70 -9.56 7.47
N ILE A 151 20.57 -10.24 7.69
CA ILE A 151 20.14 -10.69 9.02
C ILE A 151 20.41 -12.19 9.11
N HIS A 152 21.31 -12.59 10.00
CA HIS A 152 21.54 -13.99 10.33
C HIS A 152 20.54 -14.43 11.41
N PHE A 153 20.12 -15.69 11.35
CA PHE A 153 19.23 -16.31 12.33
C PHE A 153 19.85 -17.60 12.81
N ASP A 154 19.96 -17.76 14.12
CA ASP A 154 20.39 -19.01 14.72
C ASP A 154 19.28 -20.08 14.62
N ASP A 155 19.72 -21.33 14.42
CA ASP A 155 18.85 -22.47 14.09
C ASP A 155 18.02 -22.99 15.27
N ASP A 156 18.28 -22.47 16.48
CA ASP A 156 17.73 -22.98 17.73
C ASP A 156 16.27 -22.56 18.00
N GLU A 157 15.80 -21.45 17.42
CA GLU A 157 14.43 -20.96 17.58
C GLU A 157 13.69 -20.81 16.24
N LEU A 158 13.00 -21.87 15.83
CA LEU A 158 12.29 -21.98 14.53
C LEU A 158 10.91 -21.30 14.50
N GLU A 159 10.33 -20.95 15.65
CA GLU A 159 8.97 -20.37 15.79
C GLU A 159 8.74 -19.14 14.89
N VAL A 160 9.80 -18.35 14.71
CA VAL A 160 9.78 -17.10 13.95
C VAL A 160 9.99 -17.34 12.45
N LEU A 161 10.65 -18.44 12.10
CA LEU A 161 10.97 -18.84 10.74
C LEU A 161 9.82 -19.57 10.03
N ASP A 162 8.83 -20.08 10.78
CA ASP A 162 7.62 -20.71 10.22
C ASP A 162 6.47 -19.71 9.98
N ARG A 163 6.74 -18.41 10.13
CA ARG A 163 5.75 -17.37 9.87
C ARG A 163 5.44 -17.23 8.38
N PRO A 164 4.21 -16.80 8.02
CA PRO A 164 3.87 -16.47 6.64
C PRO A 164 4.86 -15.47 6.03
N ARG A 165 5.19 -15.66 4.75
CA ARG A 165 6.18 -14.85 4.03
C ARG A 165 5.89 -13.34 4.11
N ASN A 166 4.62 -12.95 4.05
CA ASN A 166 4.22 -11.54 4.17
C ASN A 166 4.53 -10.95 5.56
N GLU A 167 4.35 -11.72 6.65
CA GLU A 167 4.71 -11.26 8.01
C GLU A 167 6.22 -11.11 8.16
N VAL A 168 7.00 -12.04 7.59
CA VAL A 168 8.46 -11.97 7.54
C VAL A 168 8.93 -10.71 6.80
N MET A 169 8.34 -10.43 5.63
CA MET A 169 8.66 -9.23 4.86
C MET A 169 8.25 -7.95 5.60
N LEU A 170 7.10 -7.93 6.27
CA LEU A 170 6.67 -6.82 7.12
C LEU A 170 7.66 -6.55 8.26
N ALA A 171 8.17 -7.62 8.89
CA ALA A 171 9.17 -7.48 9.95
C ALA A 171 10.50 -6.91 9.44
N ILE A 172 10.95 -7.32 8.25
CA ILE A 172 12.13 -6.77 7.57
C ILE A 172 11.93 -5.29 7.26
N VAL A 173 10.76 -4.91 6.74
CA VAL A 173 10.43 -3.50 6.47
C VAL A 173 10.44 -2.68 7.74
N CYS A 174 9.81 -3.19 8.82
CA CYS A 174 9.82 -2.52 10.12
C CYS A 174 11.26 -2.37 10.66
N TYR A 175 12.11 -3.38 10.44
CA TYR A 175 13.53 -3.35 10.82
C TYR A 175 14.29 -2.27 10.04
N GLN A 176 14.15 -2.22 8.71
CA GLN A 176 14.79 -1.20 7.87
C GLN A 176 14.39 0.21 8.28
N MET A 177 13.11 0.42 8.58
CA MET A 177 12.61 1.71 9.05
C MET A 177 13.13 2.08 10.45
N ALA A 178 13.33 1.08 11.32
CA ALA A 178 13.92 1.27 12.63
C ALA A 178 15.42 1.59 12.55
N ASP A 179 16.15 0.92 11.66
CA ASP A 179 17.58 1.13 11.41
C ASP A 179 17.88 2.48 10.75
N GLU A 180 16.98 2.95 9.87
CA GLU A 180 16.98 4.31 9.30
C GLU A 180 16.59 5.41 10.33
N GLY A 181 16.30 5.06 11.58
CA GLY A 181 16.19 5.98 12.72
C GLY A 181 14.83 6.64 12.93
N ARG A 182 13.71 6.11 12.40
CA ARG A 182 12.37 6.74 12.53
C ARG A 182 11.22 5.83 12.98
N VAL A 183 11.49 4.76 13.73
CA VAL A 183 10.41 4.01 14.40
C VAL A 183 10.42 4.30 15.90
N THR A 184 9.63 5.30 16.28
CA THR A 184 9.28 5.56 17.70
C THR A 184 8.29 4.52 18.19
N GLN A 185 8.69 3.68 19.14
CA GLN A 185 7.74 2.94 19.96
C GLN A 185 7.09 3.87 20.99
N SER A 186 5.76 3.75 21.12
CA SER A 186 4.96 4.43 22.13
C SER A 186 5.05 3.71 23.48
N ASN A 187 5.12 4.53 24.53
CA ASN A 187 4.81 4.30 25.95
C ASN A 187 5.79 3.57 26.87
N GLN A 188 6.95 3.13 26.39
CA GLN A 188 8.13 3.02 27.25
C GLN A 188 9.33 3.61 26.49
N ILE A 189 9.93 4.64 27.08
CA ILE A 189 10.99 5.44 26.51
C ILE A 189 12.19 4.53 26.20
N LYS A 190 12.45 4.30 24.91
CA LYS A 190 13.79 4.30 24.31
C LYS A 190 13.61 4.60 22.82
N VAL A 191 13.82 5.86 22.46
CA VAL A 191 14.01 6.28 21.07
C VAL A 191 15.28 5.59 20.61
N PHE A 192 15.18 4.58 19.74
CA PHE A 192 16.34 3.99 19.10
C PHE A 192 16.92 5.02 18.12
N ARG A 193 17.80 5.89 18.63
CA ARG A 193 18.70 6.70 17.80
C ARG A 193 19.95 5.87 17.55
N GLY A 194 19.97 5.11 16.47
CA GLY A 194 21.13 4.35 16.03
C GLY A 194 20.80 2.98 15.48
N LYS A 195 21.77 2.42 14.73
CA LYS A 195 21.67 1.10 14.09
C LYS A 195 21.25 0.03 15.10
N VAL A 196 20.36 -0.87 14.68
CA VAL A 196 19.89 -1.98 15.52
C VAL A 196 21.06 -2.95 15.74
N LYS A 197 21.56 -3.02 16.98
CA LYS A 197 22.74 -3.84 17.32
C LYS A 197 22.51 -5.35 17.25
N ASN A 198 21.27 -5.80 17.46
CA ASN A 198 20.87 -7.20 17.37
C ASN A 198 19.66 -7.32 16.43
N PRO A 199 19.89 -7.45 15.10
CA PRO A 199 18.84 -7.52 14.10
C PRO A 199 17.90 -8.72 14.30
N GLU A 200 18.46 -9.87 14.65
CA GLU A 200 17.73 -11.11 14.86
C GLU A 200 16.75 -10.97 16.03
N GLY A 201 17.25 -10.62 17.22
CA GLY A 201 16.41 -10.46 18.42
C GLY A 201 15.33 -9.39 18.24
N TRP A 202 15.64 -8.35 17.45
CA TRP A 202 14.67 -7.31 17.12
C TRP A 202 13.55 -7.86 16.21
N ILE A 203 13.89 -8.58 15.14
CA ILE A 203 12.91 -9.16 14.21
C ILE A 203 12.05 -10.21 14.93
N ARG A 204 12.64 -11.07 15.77
CA ARG A 204 11.90 -12.02 16.62
C ARG A 204 10.85 -11.29 17.45
N THR A 205 11.24 -10.19 18.09
CA THR A 205 10.31 -9.37 18.88
C THR A 205 9.25 -8.69 18.01
N CYS A 206 9.63 -8.20 16.84
CA CYS A 206 8.73 -7.55 15.88
C CYS A 206 7.66 -8.51 15.39
N LEU A 207 8.02 -9.75 15.05
CA LEU A 207 7.09 -10.80 14.61
C LEU A 207 6.14 -11.21 15.73
N ARG A 208 6.66 -11.45 16.95
CA ARG A 208 5.83 -11.79 18.12
C ARG A 208 4.84 -10.69 18.50
N LYS A 209 5.26 -9.42 18.44
CA LYS A 209 4.44 -8.26 18.84
C LYS A 209 3.76 -7.55 17.67
N ARG A 210 3.86 -8.09 16.46
CA ARG A 210 3.24 -7.61 15.21
C ARG A 210 3.37 -6.08 15.07
N TYR A 211 4.59 -5.56 15.06
CA TYR A 211 4.80 -4.10 15.09
C TYR A 211 4.16 -3.34 13.92
N TRP A 212 3.94 -4.01 12.79
CA TRP A 212 3.26 -3.45 11.62
C TRP A 212 1.76 -3.21 11.84
N ASP A 213 1.11 -3.88 12.80
CA ASP A 213 -0.31 -3.68 13.12
C ASP A 213 -0.54 -2.41 13.95
N LYS A 214 0.53 -1.80 14.47
CA LYS A 214 0.42 -0.54 15.22
C LYS A 214 0.08 0.59 14.25
N PRO A 215 -0.93 1.45 14.54
CA PRO A 215 -1.41 2.47 13.60
C PRO A 215 -0.30 3.35 13.00
N ARG A 216 0.65 3.81 13.83
CA ARG A 216 1.77 4.64 13.37
C ARG A 216 2.72 3.90 12.43
N THR A 217 3.08 2.66 12.75
CA THR A 217 3.98 1.86 11.90
C THR A 217 3.28 1.54 10.58
N TYR A 218 2.02 1.15 10.65
CA TYR A 218 1.17 0.89 9.49
C TYR A 218 1.12 2.10 8.55
N GLU A 219 0.79 3.29 9.06
CA GLU A 219 0.77 4.54 8.30
C GLU A 219 2.12 4.83 7.63
N GLN A 220 3.24 4.61 8.33
CA GLN A 220 4.57 4.85 7.78
C GLN A 220 4.95 3.83 6.68
N ILE A 221 4.57 2.56 6.83
CA ILE A 221 4.75 1.54 5.79
C ILE A 221 3.96 1.95 4.54
N PHE A 222 2.71 2.37 4.70
CA PHE A 222 1.88 2.85 3.59
C PHE A 222 2.42 4.14 2.96
N TYR A 223 2.99 5.05 3.75
CA TYR A 223 3.64 6.23 3.21
C TYR A 223 4.87 5.87 2.36
N LYS A 224 5.71 4.94 2.81
CA LYS A 224 6.96 4.57 2.13
C LYS A 224 6.73 3.63 0.93
N TYR A 225 5.81 2.67 1.05
CA TYR A 225 5.63 1.59 0.06
C TYR A 225 4.24 1.55 -0.56
N GLY A 226 3.27 2.36 -0.12
CA GLY A 226 1.88 2.32 -0.61
C GLY A 226 1.69 2.69 -2.09
N ASN A 227 2.74 3.20 -2.75
CA ASN A 227 2.80 3.46 -4.19
C ASN A 227 3.51 2.35 -4.99
N SER A 228 3.94 1.27 -4.34
CA SER A 228 4.67 0.16 -4.98
C SER A 228 3.84 -1.12 -4.95
N ASP A 229 3.99 -1.96 -5.98
CA ASP A 229 3.37 -3.29 -6.03
C ASP A 229 3.80 -4.18 -4.84
N PHE A 230 4.89 -3.79 -4.17
CA PHE A 230 5.38 -4.42 -2.95
C PHE A 230 4.39 -4.35 -1.79
N ILE A 231 3.52 -3.32 -1.71
CA ILE A 231 2.53 -3.23 -0.62
C ILE A 231 1.51 -4.38 -0.66
N ASP A 232 1.20 -4.86 -1.87
CA ASP A 232 0.29 -6.00 -2.07
C ASP A 232 0.93 -7.33 -1.64
N GLU A 233 2.27 -7.42 -1.67
CA GLU A 233 3.01 -8.57 -1.14
C GLU A 233 3.08 -8.52 0.41
N LEU A 234 3.12 -7.32 0.99
CA LEU A 234 3.16 -7.11 2.44
C LEU A 234 1.81 -7.34 3.13
N PHE A 235 0.72 -6.86 2.52
CA PHE A 235 -0.64 -7.01 3.02
C PHE A 235 -1.51 -7.74 2.00
N PRO A 236 -1.31 -9.06 1.80
CA PRO A 236 -2.22 -9.84 0.98
C PRO A 236 -3.61 -9.79 1.61
N ASP A 237 -4.64 -9.50 0.81
CA ASP A 237 -6.03 -9.49 1.28
C ASP A 237 -6.32 -10.85 1.93
N THR A 238 -6.49 -10.86 3.27
CA THR A 238 -6.93 -12.05 4.01
C THR A 238 -8.30 -12.43 3.46
N GLN A 239 -8.37 -13.55 2.75
CA GLN A 239 -9.63 -14.21 2.40
C GLN A 239 -10.35 -14.69 3.66
#